data_AF-A0A7S0R6V9-F1
#
_entry.id   AF-A0A7S0R6V9-F1
#
_cell.length_a   1.000
_cell.length_b   1.000
_cell.length_c   1.000
_cell.angle_alpha   90.00
_cell.angle_beta   90.00
_cell.angle_gamma   90.00
#
_symmetry.space_group_name_H-M   'P 1'
#
loop_
_entity.id
_entity.type
_entity.pdbx_description
1 polymer ?
#
loop_
_entity_poly.entity_id
_entity_poly.type
_entity_poly.pdbx_seq_one_letter_code
_entity_poly.pdbx_strand_id
1 'polypeptide(L)'
;LQPLDPFWDLKLSSFQKLCFLRCFRADKVTAAVKLFIEEHLGAAFTEPPALDLLGCFKDSSPGTPLMFVLSAGADPMADLMKVAEEMRFLKKFEKVSLGQGQGPKAEKCLQAGFERGLWVCLENCHLSTSWMPTLEVMMQGVHSATSHYVHKDFRLWLT
;
A
#
# COMPACT_ATOMS: atom_id res chain seq x y z
N LEU A 1 12.31 -26.20 -13.99
CA LEU A 1 12.02 -27.39 -13.15
C LEU A 1 12.24 -28.61 -14.04
N GLN A 2 12.88 -29.68 -13.54
CA GLN A 2 12.94 -30.91 -14.34
C GLN A 2 11.49 -31.38 -14.57
N PRO A 3 11.07 -31.61 -15.82
CA PRO A 3 9.69 -31.95 -16.13
C PRO A 3 9.32 -33.27 -15.45
N LEU A 4 8.07 -33.35 -14.97
CA LEU A 4 7.49 -34.63 -14.58
C LEU A 4 7.54 -35.57 -15.80
N ASP A 5 7.56 -36.88 -15.55
CA ASP A 5 7.40 -37.85 -16.63
C ASP A 5 6.16 -37.47 -17.47
N PRO A 6 6.25 -37.40 -18.81
CA PRO A 6 5.15 -37.02 -19.70
C PRO A 6 3.86 -37.82 -19.45
N PHE A 7 3.97 -39.03 -18.89
CA PHE A 7 2.83 -39.83 -18.45
C PHE A 7 1.93 -39.10 -17.44
N TRP A 8 2.52 -38.41 -16.46
CA TRP A 8 1.76 -37.69 -15.44
C TRP A 8 1.17 -36.38 -15.95
N ASP A 9 1.75 -35.80 -17.00
CA ASP A 9 1.23 -34.58 -17.61
C ASP A 9 -0.16 -34.76 -18.24
N LEU A 10 -0.50 -36.00 -18.64
CA LEU A 10 -1.79 -36.37 -19.20
C LEU A 10 -2.83 -36.81 -18.15
N LYS A 11 -2.43 -37.00 -16.89
CA LYS A 11 -3.28 -37.55 -15.82
C LYS A 11 -3.61 -36.56 -14.71
N LEU A 12 -2.76 -35.56 -14.51
CA LEU A 12 -2.90 -34.59 -13.43
C LEU A 12 -3.17 -33.20 -14.00
N SER A 13 -4.09 -32.46 -13.37
CA SER A 13 -4.24 -31.02 -13.62
C SER A 13 -3.02 -30.24 -13.11
N SER A 14 -2.80 -29.03 -13.61
CA SER A 14 -1.71 -28.15 -13.15
C SER A 14 -1.75 -27.92 -11.63
N PHE A 15 -2.94 -27.84 -11.03
CA PHE A 15 -3.10 -27.76 -9.57
C PHE A 15 -2.76 -29.07 -8.85
N GLN A 16 -3.16 -30.22 -9.39
CA GLN A 16 -2.79 -31.53 -8.81
C GLN A 16 -1.28 -31.78 -8.86
N LYS A 17 -0.60 -31.33 -9.93
CA LYS A 17 0.86 -31.35 -10.02
C LYS A 17 1.52 -30.49 -8.93
N LEU A 18 0.96 -29.33 -8.60
CA LEU A 18 1.41 -28.51 -7.47
C LEU A 18 1.26 -29.23 -6.12
N CYS A 19 0.11 -29.87 -5.89
CA CYS A 19 -0.11 -30.66 -4.67
C CYS A 19 0.92 -31.80 -4.54
N PHE A 20 1.18 -32.51 -5.63
CA PHE A 20 2.20 -33.56 -5.67
C PHE A 20 3.60 -32.99 -5.41
N LEU A 21 3.98 -31.91 -6.11
CA LEU A 21 5.27 -31.24 -5.93
C LEU A 21 5.48 -30.78 -4.48
N ARG A 22 4.44 -30.26 -3.82
CA ARG A 22 4.49 -29.85 -2.42
C ARG A 22 4.86 -31.00 -1.48
N CYS A 23 4.38 -32.22 -1.76
CA CYS A 23 4.68 -33.40 -0.93
C CYS A 23 6.13 -33.87 -1.05
N PHE A 24 6.76 -33.73 -2.22
CA PHE A 24 8.08 -34.32 -2.49
C PHE A 24 9.22 -33.31 -2.65
N ARG A 25 8.93 -32.06 -3.03
CA ARG A 25 9.89 -30.99 -3.35
C ARG A 25 9.34 -29.63 -2.91
N ALA A 26 9.17 -29.46 -1.60
CA ALA A 26 8.71 -28.19 -1.02
C ALA A 26 9.56 -26.99 -1.44
N ASP A 27 10.86 -27.19 -1.67
CA ASP A 27 11.81 -26.16 -2.16
C ASP A 27 11.45 -25.61 -3.56
N LYS A 28 10.65 -26.34 -4.34
CA LYS A 28 10.25 -25.95 -5.70
C LYS A 28 8.86 -25.35 -5.78
N VAL A 29 8.10 -25.35 -4.69
CA VAL A 29 6.70 -24.91 -4.69
C VAL A 29 6.57 -23.45 -5.11
N THR A 30 7.38 -22.54 -4.60
CA THR A 30 7.29 -21.11 -4.95
C THR A 30 7.46 -20.87 -6.45
N ALA A 31 8.45 -21.52 -7.08
CA ALA A 31 8.67 -21.41 -8.51
C ALA A 31 7.52 -22.04 -9.32
N ALA A 32 6.98 -23.17 -8.87
CA ALA A 32 5.88 -23.84 -9.56
C ALA A 32 4.56 -23.06 -9.43
N VAL A 33 4.30 -22.44 -8.28
CA VAL A 33 3.13 -21.56 -8.08
C VAL A 33 3.23 -20.35 -9.01
N LYS A 34 4.42 -19.77 -9.19
CA LYS A 34 4.64 -18.70 -10.17
C LYS A 34 4.21 -19.13 -11.58
N LEU A 35 4.68 -20.28 -12.05
CA LEU A 35 4.32 -20.82 -13.36
C LEU A 35 2.82 -21.12 -13.48
N PHE A 36 2.20 -21.64 -12.42
CA PHE A 36 0.76 -21.89 -12.39
C PHE A 36 -0.05 -20.59 -12.53
N ILE A 37 0.34 -19.54 -11.80
CA ILE A 37 -0.29 -18.21 -11.90
C ILE A 37 -0.11 -17.65 -13.32
N GLU A 38 1.09 -17.75 -13.88
CA GLU A 38 1.39 -17.30 -15.23
C GLU A 38 0.55 -18.02 -16.30
N GLU A 39 0.38 -19.35 -16.17
CA GLU A 39 -0.44 -20.17 -17.06
C GLU A 39 -1.93 -19.77 -17.03
N HIS A 40 -2.48 -19.40 -15.86
CA HIS A 40 -3.91 -19.20 -15.67
C HIS A 40 -4.36 -17.72 -15.70
N LEU A 41 -3.51 -16.81 -15.24
CA LEU A 41 -3.80 -15.37 -15.12
C LEU A 41 -2.89 -14.52 -16.01
N GLY A 42 -1.77 -15.06 -16.49
CA GLY A 42 -0.78 -14.36 -17.31
C GLY A 42 0.41 -13.84 -16.51
N ALA A 43 1.51 -13.55 -17.22
CA ALA A 43 2.79 -13.15 -16.63
C ALA A 43 2.69 -11.89 -15.75
N ALA A 44 1.79 -10.95 -16.08
CA ALA A 44 1.56 -9.72 -15.34
C ALA A 44 1.16 -9.93 -13.86
N PHE A 45 0.65 -11.11 -13.50
CA PHE A 45 0.30 -11.46 -12.11
C PHE A 45 1.46 -12.07 -11.31
N THR A 46 2.62 -12.24 -11.95
CA THR A 46 3.82 -12.82 -11.34
C THR A 46 5.02 -11.88 -11.34
N GLU A 47 4.90 -10.77 -12.07
CA GLU A 47 5.88 -9.71 -12.14
C GLU A 47 5.40 -8.53 -11.30
N PRO A 48 6.24 -7.99 -10.40
CA PRO A 48 5.87 -6.80 -9.66
C PRO A 48 5.68 -5.64 -10.65
N PRO A 49 4.52 -4.95 -10.63
CA PRO A 49 4.33 -3.79 -11.49
C PRO A 49 5.29 -2.68 -11.11
N ALA A 50 5.66 -1.83 -12.07
CA ALA A 50 6.37 -0.60 -11.76
C ALA A 50 5.51 0.28 -10.84
N LEU A 51 6.16 0.98 -9.91
CA LEU A 51 5.46 1.90 -9.01
C LEU A 51 4.86 3.06 -9.81
N ASP A 52 3.53 3.13 -9.87
CA ASP A 52 2.79 4.27 -10.44
C ASP A 52 2.11 5.07 -9.33
N LEU A 53 2.89 5.96 -8.70
CA LEU A 53 2.39 6.77 -7.58
C LEU A 53 1.29 7.74 -8.02
N LEU A 54 1.34 8.23 -9.26
CA LEU A 54 0.31 9.13 -9.79
C LEU A 54 -1.00 8.38 -10.06
N GLY A 55 -0.93 7.14 -10.54
CA GLY A 55 -2.07 6.23 -10.65
C GLY A 55 -2.71 6.00 -9.28
N CYS A 56 -1.92 5.58 -8.29
CA CYS A 56 -2.39 5.39 -6.91
C CYS A 56 -3.02 6.66 -6.32
N PHE A 57 -2.45 7.84 -6.61
CA PHE A 57 -3.03 9.12 -6.21
C PHE A 57 -4.42 9.35 -6.83
N LYS A 58 -4.62 9.04 -8.11
CA LYS A 58 -5.92 9.21 -8.78
C LYS A 58 -7.00 8.31 -8.19
N ASP A 59 -6.63 7.11 -7.76
CA ASP A 59 -7.53 6.16 -7.12
C ASP A 59 -7.78 6.47 -5.63
N SER A 60 -7.00 7.38 -5.04
CA SER A 60 -7.16 7.79 -3.64
C SER A 60 -8.25 8.84 -3.42
N SER A 61 -8.76 8.89 -2.19
CA SER A 61 -9.79 9.82 -1.77
C SER A 61 -9.45 10.43 -0.40
N PRO A 62 -10.14 11.48 0.05
CA PRO A 62 -9.97 11.99 1.41
C PRO A 62 -10.19 10.93 2.51
N GLY A 63 -11.03 9.92 2.26
CA GLY A 63 -11.26 8.81 3.19
C GLY A 63 -10.30 7.63 3.00
N THR A 64 -9.62 7.53 1.87
CA THR A 64 -8.79 6.38 1.52
C THR A 64 -7.31 6.79 1.57
N PRO A 65 -6.61 6.60 2.72
CA PRO A 65 -5.21 6.92 2.84
C PRO A 65 -4.34 6.01 1.97
N LEU A 66 -3.22 6.56 1.49
CA LEU A 66 -2.19 5.81 0.77
C LEU A 66 -1.07 5.41 1.74
N MET A 67 -0.76 4.12 1.77
CA MET A 67 0.25 3.56 2.68
C MET A 67 1.42 3.01 1.88
N PHE A 68 2.63 3.43 2.24
CA PHE A 68 3.87 2.84 1.77
C PHE A 68 4.32 1.76 2.75
N VAL A 69 4.64 0.58 2.22
CA VAL A 69 5.31 -0.49 2.98
C VAL A 69 6.77 -0.51 2.53
N LEU A 70 7.64 0.02 3.39
CA LEU A 70 9.04 0.26 3.06
C LEU A 70 9.93 -0.90 3.49
N SER A 71 10.86 -1.30 2.62
CA SER A 71 12.03 -2.07 3.01
C SER A 71 13.08 -1.14 3.62
N ALA A 72 14.00 -1.68 4.41
CA ALA A 72 15.11 -0.90 4.96
C ALA A 72 15.88 -0.14 3.85
N GLY A 73 16.04 1.17 4.04
CA GLY A 73 16.74 2.04 3.08
C GLY A 73 15.90 2.57 1.92
N ALA A 74 14.62 2.17 1.79
CA ALA A 74 13.71 2.79 0.85
C ALA A 74 13.08 4.05 1.45
N ASP A 75 13.09 5.15 0.71
CA ASP A 75 12.44 6.42 1.08
C ASP A 75 11.51 6.89 -0.05
N PRO A 76 10.17 6.85 0.14
CA PRO A 76 9.21 7.26 -0.88
C PRO A 76 9.06 8.79 -0.97
N MET A 77 9.73 9.55 -0.10
CA MET A 77 9.48 10.97 0.05
C MET A 77 9.87 11.77 -1.20
N ALA A 78 10.94 11.38 -1.90
CA ALA A 78 11.34 12.03 -3.14
C ALA A 78 10.25 11.91 -4.23
N ASP A 79 9.71 10.70 -4.41
CA ASP A 79 8.64 10.44 -5.38
C ASP A 79 7.34 11.15 -4.98
N LEU A 80 7.00 11.15 -3.69
CA LEU A 80 5.81 11.84 -3.19
C LEU A 80 5.91 13.36 -3.35
N MET A 81 7.06 13.97 -3.06
CA MET A 81 7.27 15.41 -3.28
C MET A 81 7.16 15.77 -4.77
N LYS A 82 7.68 14.92 -5.67
CA LYS A 82 7.55 15.10 -7.11
C LYS A 82 6.09 15.08 -7.55
N VAL A 83 5.29 14.11 -7.08
CA VAL A 83 3.85 14.06 -7.35
C VAL A 83 3.13 15.28 -6.77
N ALA A 84 3.49 15.71 -5.56
CA ALA A 84 2.93 16.92 -4.95
C ALA A 84 3.26 18.19 -5.75
N GLU A 85 4.45 18.28 -6.34
CA GLU A 85 4.84 19.37 -7.23
C GLU A 85 4.04 19.34 -8.55
N GLU A 86 3.97 18.18 -9.22
CA GLU A 86 3.20 17.99 -10.45
C GLU A 86 1.71 18.35 -10.26
N MET A 87 1.14 17.99 -9.11
CA MET A 87 -0.24 18.30 -8.75
C MET A 87 -0.43 19.71 -8.18
N ARG A 88 0.64 20.51 -8.04
CA ARG A 88 0.65 21.87 -7.45
C ARG A 88 0.22 21.92 -5.97
N PHE A 89 0.44 20.83 -5.24
CA PHE A 89 0.19 20.68 -3.81
C PHE A 89 1.42 20.86 -2.93
N LEU A 90 2.61 21.10 -3.48
CA LEU A 90 3.84 21.25 -2.70
C LEU A 90 3.74 22.29 -1.57
N LYS A 91 3.04 23.41 -1.79
CA LYS A 91 2.79 24.45 -0.76
C LYS A 91 1.71 24.09 0.27
N LYS A 92 0.95 23.04 0.01
CA LYS A 92 -0.12 22.49 0.85
C LYS A 92 0.26 21.09 1.36
N PHE A 93 1.54 20.74 1.31
CA PHE A 93 2.06 19.46 1.75
C PHE A 93 2.68 19.62 3.14
N GLU A 94 2.13 18.90 4.12
CA GLU A 94 2.58 18.89 5.50
C GLU A 94 3.11 17.51 5.86
N LYS A 95 4.21 17.49 6.61
CA LYS A 95 4.88 16.25 7.02
C LYS A 95 5.04 16.19 8.53
N VAL A 96 4.69 15.06 9.11
CA VAL A 96 4.83 14.81 10.55
C VAL A 96 5.51 13.47 10.76
N SER A 97 6.76 13.49 11.22
CA SER A 97 7.43 12.28 11.66
C SER A 97 6.89 11.86 13.03
N LEU A 98 6.27 10.69 13.08
CA LEU A 98 5.70 10.12 14.28
C LEU A 98 6.81 9.54 15.18
N GLY A 99 6.60 9.69 16.48
CA GLY A 99 7.50 9.29 17.53
C GLY A 99 6.88 9.65 18.88
N GLN A 100 7.63 9.43 19.97
CA GLN A 100 7.11 9.70 21.30
C GLN A 100 6.64 11.16 21.44
N GLY A 101 5.37 11.34 21.78
CA GLY A 101 4.76 12.67 22.01
C GLY A 101 4.34 13.44 20.76
N GLN A 102 4.42 12.86 19.54
CA GLN A 102 4.04 13.57 18.31
C GLN A 102 2.54 13.45 17.95
N GLY A 103 1.79 12.57 18.62
CA GLY A 103 0.34 12.36 18.38
C GLY A 103 -0.47 13.67 18.33
N PRO A 104 -0.40 14.55 19.35
CA PRO A 104 -1.14 15.82 19.34
C PRO A 104 -0.77 16.76 18.18
N LYS A 105 0.47 16.69 17.68
CA LYS A 105 0.89 17.47 16.50
C LYS A 105 0.28 16.89 15.23
N ALA A 106 0.29 15.56 15.10
CA ALA A 106 -0.33 14.85 13.98
C ALA A 106 -1.84 15.12 13.93
N GLU A 107 -2.54 15.09 15.06
CA GLU A 107 -3.98 15.40 15.15
C GLU A 107 -4.29 16.83 14.65
N LYS A 108 -3.55 17.84 15.11
CA LYS A 108 -3.71 19.22 14.64
C LYS A 108 -3.44 19.37 13.15
N CYS A 109 -2.42 18.67 12.65
CA CYS A 109 -2.08 18.67 11.22
C CYS A 109 -3.20 18.03 10.39
N LEU A 110 -3.77 16.93 10.86
CA LEU A 110 -4.89 16.24 10.21
C LEU A 110 -6.14 17.12 10.20
N GLN A 111 -6.49 17.75 11.32
CA GLN A 111 -7.61 18.69 11.40
C GLN A 111 -7.44 19.86 10.40
N ALA A 112 -6.27 20.49 10.37
CA ALA A 112 -5.97 21.52 9.37
C ALA A 112 -6.04 20.98 7.94
N GLY A 113 -5.62 19.73 7.72
CA GLY A 113 -5.73 19.04 6.45
C GLY A 113 -7.17 18.82 6.02
N PHE A 114 -8.03 18.37 6.93
CA PHE A 114 -9.46 18.17 6.68
C PHE A 114 -10.15 19.49 6.34
N GLU A 115 -9.83 20.59 7.02
CA GLU A 115 -10.47 21.90 6.79
C GLU A 115 -9.98 22.59 5.51
N ARG A 116 -8.67 22.56 5.26
CA ARG A 116 -8.02 23.38 4.23
C ARG A 116 -7.64 22.61 2.96
N GLY A 117 -7.85 21.30 2.94
CA GLY A 117 -7.46 20.43 1.83
C GLY A 117 -5.95 20.32 1.69
N LEU A 118 -5.26 19.99 2.78
CA LEU A 118 -3.82 19.76 2.77
C LEU A 118 -3.52 18.29 2.46
N TRP A 119 -2.32 18.04 1.95
CA TRP A 119 -1.76 16.70 1.93
C TRP A 119 -0.96 16.51 3.20
N VAL A 120 -1.28 15.48 3.97
CA VAL A 120 -0.59 15.18 5.24
C VAL A 120 0.14 13.87 5.07
N CYS A 121 1.45 13.87 5.29
CA CYS A 121 2.29 12.69 5.32
C CYS A 121 2.73 12.39 6.75
N LEU A 122 2.33 11.24 7.27
CA LEU A 122 2.77 10.74 8.56
C LEU A 122 3.93 9.76 8.34
N GLU A 123 5.08 10.08 8.92
CA GLU A 123 6.26 9.23 8.81
C GLU A 123 6.49 8.36 10.03
N ASN A 124 7.14 7.22 9.85
CA ASN A 124 7.49 6.30 10.91
C ASN A 124 6.26 5.86 11.73
N CYS A 125 5.14 5.56 11.06
CA CYS A 125 3.91 5.11 11.71
C CYS A 125 4.15 3.88 12.61
N HIS A 126 5.10 3.01 12.22
CA HIS A 126 5.53 1.85 13.00
C HIS A 126 6.12 2.19 14.39
N LEU A 127 6.59 3.42 14.62
CA LEU A 127 7.11 3.87 15.92
C LEU A 127 6.03 4.41 16.86
N SER A 128 4.80 4.63 16.38
CA SER A 128 3.70 5.23 17.16
C SER A 128 2.45 4.36 17.17
N THR A 129 2.64 3.05 17.36
CA THR A 129 1.56 2.05 17.38
C THR A 129 0.45 2.34 18.40
N SER A 130 0.77 2.97 19.53
CA SER A 130 -0.21 3.36 20.56
C SER A 130 -1.15 4.49 20.12
N TRP A 131 -0.74 5.31 19.16
CA TRP A 131 -1.55 6.43 18.65
C TRP A 131 -2.32 6.09 17.37
N MET A 132 -1.91 5.05 16.63
CA MET A 132 -2.62 4.62 15.42
C MET A 132 -4.13 4.36 15.59
N PRO A 133 -4.63 3.81 16.73
CA PRO A 133 -6.07 3.71 16.97
C PRO A 133 -6.79 5.06 16.96
N THR A 134 -6.13 6.13 17.42
CA THR A 134 -6.67 7.49 17.36
C THR A 134 -6.82 7.97 15.92
N LEU A 135 -5.80 7.72 15.07
CA LEU A 135 -5.89 8.00 13.63
C LEU A 135 -7.06 7.26 12.99
N GLU A 136 -7.27 6.00 13.32
CA GLU A 136 -8.37 5.19 12.80
C GLU A 136 -9.73 5.84 13.12
N VAL A 137 -9.95 6.25 14.38
CA VAL A 137 -11.19 6.94 14.79
C VAL A 137 -11.39 8.24 14.01
N MET A 138 -10.32 9.04 13.81
CA MET A 138 -10.41 10.26 13.00
C MET A 138 -10.81 9.95 11.55
N MET A 139 -10.24 8.90 10.96
CA MET A 139 -10.54 8.48 9.60
C MET A 139 -11.94 7.85 9.46
N GLN A 140 -12.45 7.15 10.47
CA GLN A 140 -13.84 6.70 10.51
C GLN A 140 -14.81 7.89 10.50
N GLY A 141 -14.45 8.98 11.19
CA GLY A 141 -15.17 10.25 11.13
C GLY A 141 -15.26 10.83 9.72
N VAL A 142 -14.24 10.68 8.88
CA VAL A 142 -14.26 11.13 7.47
C VAL A 142 -15.30 10.37 6.63
N HIS A 143 -15.48 9.08 6.89
CA HIS A 143 -16.42 8.23 6.15
C HIS A 143 -17.87 8.38 6.61
N SER A 144 -18.06 8.70 7.89
CA SER A 144 -19.38 8.93 8.45
C SER A 144 -19.82 10.36 8.12
N ALA A 145 -21.03 10.54 7.58
CA ALA A 145 -21.62 11.85 7.28
C ALA A 145 -21.89 12.73 8.53
N THR A 146 -21.35 12.34 9.69
CA THR A 146 -21.44 13.02 10.98
C THR A 146 -20.26 13.95 11.26
N SER A 147 -19.16 13.88 10.51
CA SER A 147 -18.05 14.83 10.65
C SER A 147 -18.24 16.06 9.79
N HIS A 148 -17.75 17.19 10.30
CA HIS A 148 -17.61 18.44 9.56
C HIS A 148 -16.99 18.18 8.17
N TYR A 149 -17.50 18.90 7.16
CA TYR A 149 -17.10 18.78 5.76
C TYR A 149 -15.57 18.61 5.60
N VAL A 150 -15.14 17.41 5.19
CA VAL A 150 -13.73 17.14 4.85
C VAL A 150 -13.48 17.64 3.44
N HIS A 151 -12.45 18.45 3.28
CA HIS A 151 -12.10 19.05 2.01
C HIS A 151 -11.72 17.96 0.97
N LYS A 152 -12.33 18.03 -0.22
CA LYS A 152 -12.14 17.03 -1.30
C LYS A 152 -10.69 16.80 -1.75
N ASP A 153 -9.85 17.82 -1.57
CA ASP A 153 -8.43 17.79 -1.94
C ASP A 153 -7.53 17.20 -0.84
N PHE A 154 -8.07 16.96 0.37
CA PHE A 154 -7.31 16.33 1.44
C PHE A 154 -6.80 14.96 0.99
N ARG A 155 -5.53 14.66 1.30
CA ARG A 155 -4.94 13.34 1.12
C ARG A 155 -4.07 13.00 2.31
N LEU A 156 -4.14 11.74 2.72
CA LEU A 156 -3.33 11.19 3.81
C LEU A 156 -2.36 10.16 3.24
N TRP A 157 -1.09 10.34 3.57
CA TRP A 157 0.02 9.46 3.19
C TRP A 157 0.65 8.89 4.45
N LEU A 158 0.91 7.59 4.49
CA LEU A 158 1.47 6.88 5.64
C LEU A 158 2.75 6.16 5.23
N THR A 159 3.79 6.26 6.04
CA THR A 159 5.08 5.55 5.85
C THR A 159 5.56 4.90 7.14
#